data_AF-A0A249MPN5-F1
#
_entry.id   AF-A0A249MPN5-F1
#
_cell.length_a   1.000
_cell.length_b   1.000
_cell.length_c   1.000
_cell.angle_alpha   90.00
_cell.angle_beta   90.00
_cell.angle_gamma   90.00
#
_symmetry.space_group_name_H-M   'P 1'
#
loop_
_entity.id
_entity.type
_entity.pdbx_description
1 polymer ?
#
loop_
_entity_poly.entity_id
_entity_poly.type
_entity_poly.pdbx_seq_one_letter_code
_entity_poly.pdbx_strand_id
1 'polypeptide(L)'
;MADGMEAQVLEPARRKMAGAERAQMRRPRKDGWTREQERLFLQTLAMTCNTSEAARVAGVCRTSAYDRRQRNRRFAADWERAMDIGYAEIEAMLMREALFGSESEEILLDGEGSVKSRKIKRGYDLKLALQLLTRHRDRVLAYRTSAAAQKERPDSPAVVRRVRRMVEEVERMRAATGT
;
A
#
# COMPACT_ATOMS: atom_id res chain seq x y z
N MET A 1 -24.31 13.84 -36.41
CA MET A 1 -25.04 13.06 -35.39
C MET A 1 -24.05 12.88 -34.26
N ALA A 2 -24.10 13.79 -33.27
CA ALA A 2 -24.55 13.51 -31.90
C ALA A 2 -23.56 12.57 -31.18
N ASP A 3 -22.99 12.84 -30.01
CA ASP A 3 -23.17 13.84 -28.97
C ASP A 3 -22.00 13.58 -27.98
N GLY A 4 -21.60 14.54 -27.17
CA GLY A 4 -20.59 14.27 -26.13
C GLY A 4 -19.63 15.41 -25.82
N MET A 5 -20.18 16.55 -25.45
CA MET A 5 -19.44 17.62 -24.79
C MET A 5 -18.88 17.09 -23.45
N GLU A 6 -17.62 16.63 -23.44
CA GLU A 6 -16.90 16.33 -22.19
C GLU A 6 -16.75 17.62 -21.38
N ALA A 7 -17.63 17.77 -20.40
CA ALA A 7 -17.64 18.86 -19.45
C ALA A 7 -16.27 18.94 -18.75
N GLN A 8 -15.49 19.95 -19.10
CA GLN A 8 -14.21 20.26 -18.48
C GLN A 8 -14.48 20.66 -17.02
N VAL A 9 -14.30 19.72 -16.10
CA VAL A 9 -14.38 19.98 -14.66
C VAL A 9 -13.19 20.85 -14.27
N LEU A 10 -13.48 22.11 -13.93
CA LEU A 10 -12.50 23.12 -13.56
C LEU A 10 -12.21 23.05 -12.06
N GLU A 11 -10.95 22.86 -11.68
CA GLU A 11 -10.50 22.78 -10.30
C GLU A 11 -10.06 24.17 -9.77
N PRO A 12 -10.60 24.65 -8.63
CA PRO A 12 -10.23 25.96 -8.09
C PRO A 12 -8.86 25.94 -7.41
N ALA A 13 -7.90 26.72 -7.93
CA ALA A 13 -6.63 27.00 -7.26
C ALA A 13 -6.63 28.41 -6.66
N ARG A 14 -6.49 28.54 -5.33
CA ARG A 14 -6.41 29.83 -4.64
C ARG A 14 -4.95 30.30 -4.60
N ARG A 15 -4.66 31.47 -5.18
CA ARG A 15 -3.39 32.18 -4.99
C ARG A 15 -3.70 33.53 -4.33
N LYS A 16 -3.10 33.80 -3.17
CA LYS A 16 -3.19 35.12 -2.55
C LYS A 16 -2.31 36.09 -3.35
N MET A 17 -2.95 36.94 -4.14
CA MET A 17 -2.39 38.19 -4.65
C MET A 17 -2.97 39.32 -3.82
N ALA A 18 -2.16 40.35 -3.54
CA ALA A 18 -2.58 41.51 -2.77
C ALA A 18 -3.91 42.08 -3.31
N GLY A 19 -4.92 42.12 -2.45
CA GLY A 19 -6.10 42.98 -2.63
C GLY A 19 -7.34 42.42 -3.34
N ALA A 20 -7.33 41.21 -3.93
CA ALA A 20 -8.57 40.61 -4.44
C ALA A 20 -8.46 39.09 -4.63
N GLU A 21 -9.24 38.30 -3.88
CA GLU A 21 -9.41 36.86 -4.12
C GLU A 21 -10.28 36.64 -5.37
N ARG A 22 -9.68 36.78 -6.56
CA ARG A 22 -10.27 36.26 -7.79
C ARG A 22 -9.66 34.89 -8.09
N ALA A 23 -10.42 33.84 -7.85
CA ALA A 23 -10.04 32.49 -8.27
C ALA A 23 -10.00 32.44 -9.80
N GLN A 24 -8.80 32.59 -10.38
CA GLN A 24 -8.63 32.42 -11.83
C GLN A 24 -8.75 30.93 -12.17
N MET A 25 -9.83 30.56 -12.87
CA MET A 25 -9.96 29.26 -13.53
C MET A 25 -8.90 29.17 -14.64
N ARG A 26 -7.81 28.44 -14.38
CA ARG A 26 -6.79 28.14 -15.39
C ARG A 26 -7.12 26.80 -16.03
N ARG A 27 -7.05 26.70 -17.36
CA ARG A 27 -7.09 25.40 -18.04
C ARG A 27 -6.05 24.45 -17.40
N PRO A 28 -6.42 23.19 -17.09
CA PRO A 28 -5.44 22.21 -16.64
C PRO A 28 -4.32 22.14 -17.68
N ARG A 29 -3.06 22.23 -17.23
CA ARG A 29 -1.91 22.14 -18.12
C ARG A 29 -2.01 20.80 -18.86
N LYS A 30 -1.88 20.82 -20.19
CA LYS A 30 -1.88 19.61 -21.04
C LYS A 30 -0.79 18.61 -20.65
N ASP A 31 0.21 19.07 -19.91
CA ASP A 31 1.41 18.33 -19.51
C ASP A 31 1.28 17.67 -18.12
N GLY A 32 0.08 17.69 -17.53
CA GLY A 32 -0.22 17.02 -16.26
C GLY A 32 -0.46 15.52 -16.44
N TRP A 33 -0.14 14.74 -15.41
CA TRP A 33 -0.47 13.30 -15.38
C TRP A 33 -1.95 13.08 -15.72
N THR A 34 -2.20 12.24 -16.72
CA THR A 34 -3.54 11.77 -17.03
C THR A 34 -3.97 10.72 -16.01
N ARG A 35 -5.29 10.49 -15.89
CA ARG A 35 -5.82 9.41 -15.03
C ARG A 35 -5.32 8.03 -15.48
N GLU A 36 -5.11 7.85 -16.77
CA GLU A 36 -4.63 6.59 -17.34
C GLU A 36 -3.16 6.33 -16.99
N GLN A 37 -2.31 7.36 -17.05
CA GLN A 37 -0.91 7.26 -16.60
C GLN A 37 -0.84 6.94 -15.11
N GLU A 38 -1.68 7.58 -14.30
CA GLU A 38 -1.79 7.28 -12.86
C GLU A 38 -2.19 5.83 -12.60
N ARG A 39 -3.21 5.34 -13.31
CA ARG A 39 -3.70 3.98 -13.22
C ARG A 39 -2.63 2.95 -13.62
N LEU A 40 -2.01 3.13 -14.79
CA LEU A 40 -0.95 2.25 -15.28
C LEU A 40 0.25 2.24 -14.33
N PHE A 41 0.66 3.40 -13.85
CA PHE A 41 1.77 3.51 -12.91
C PHE A 41 1.51 2.70 -11.64
N LEU A 42 0.36 2.93 -11.00
CA LEU A 42 0.00 2.26 -9.75
C LEU A 42 -0.21 0.75 -9.94
N GLN A 43 -0.81 0.34 -11.06
CA GLN A 43 -0.99 -1.08 -11.40
C GLN A 43 0.36 -1.78 -11.59
N THR A 44 1.27 -1.22 -12.38
CA THR A 44 2.61 -1.80 -12.57
C THR A 44 3.41 -1.79 -11.28
N LEU A 45 3.29 -0.75 -10.46
CA LEU A 45 3.94 -0.69 -9.16
C LEU A 45 3.45 -1.82 -8.25
N ALA A 46 2.15 -2.08 -8.21
CA ALA A 46 1.57 -3.17 -7.42
C ALA A 46 2.02 -4.56 -7.89
N MET A 47 2.27 -4.74 -9.19
CA MET A 47 2.72 -6.03 -9.73
C MET A 47 4.22 -6.27 -9.57
N THR A 48 5.04 -5.21 -9.53
CA THR A 48 6.50 -5.33 -9.71
C THR A 48 7.32 -4.75 -8.57
N CYS A 49 6.74 -3.93 -7.69
CA CYS A 49 7.45 -3.10 -6.72
C CYS A 49 8.59 -2.25 -7.32
N ASN A 50 8.59 -2.02 -8.63
CA ASN A 50 9.66 -1.33 -9.34
C ASN A 50 9.16 0.00 -9.90
N THR A 51 9.59 1.09 -9.27
CA THR A 51 9.17 2.46 -9.63
C THR A 51 9.72 2.91 -10.97
N SER A 52 10.88 2.41 -11.39
CA SER A 52 11.46 2.72 -12.69
C SER A 52 10.67 2.05 -13.82
N GLU A 53 10.27 0.80 -13.60
CA GLU A 53 9.43 0.05 -14.54
C GLU A 53 8.02 0.63 -14.62
N ALA A 54 7.40 0.93 -13.47
CA ALA A 54 6.10 1.59 -13.43
C ALA A 54 6.11 2.95 -14.16
N ALA A 55 7.18 3.74 -14.01
CA ALA A 55 7.34 4.99 -14.71
C ALA A 55 7.47 4.78 -16.24
N ARG A 56 8.26 3.79 -16.66
CA ARG A 56 8.43 3.41 -18.06
C ARG A 56 7.10 2.99 -18.70
N VAL A 57 6.35 2.11 -18.05
CA VAL A 57 5.06 1.61 -18.56
C VAL A 57 4.00 2.71 -18.62
N ALA A 58 3.95 3.58 -17.63
CA ALA A 58 3.03 4.72 -17.63
C ALA A 58 3.46 5.87 -18.56
N GLY A 59 4.64 5.79 -19.18
CA GLY A 59 5.16 6.86 -20.05
C GLY A 59 5.41 8.17 -19.29
N VAL A 60 5.86 8.09 -18.03
CA VAL A 60 6.16 9.24 -17.17
C VAL A 60 7.60 9.20 -16.68
N CYS A 61 8.16 10.36 -16.34
CA CYS A 61 9.47 10.39 -15.70
C CYS A 61 9.38 9.92 -14.24
N ARG A 62 10.32 9.07 -13.79
CA ARG A 62 10.39 8.58 -12.41
C ARG A 62 10.42 9.72 -11.38
N THR A 63 11.20 10.78 -11.64
CA THR A 63 11.25 11.96 -10.77
C THR A 63 9.90 12.65 -10.66
N SER A 64 9.15 12.75 -11.76
CA SER A 64 7.80 13.34 -11.76
C SER A 64 6.80 12.54 -10.90
N ALA A 65 6.99 11.23 -10.77
CA ALA A 65 6.16 10.36 -9.94
C ALA A 65 6.39 10.63 -8.43
N TYR A 66 7.65 10.78 -8.01
CA TYR A 66 7.99 11.17 -6.63
C TYR A 66 7.48 12.58 -6.29
N ASP A 67 7.67 13.52 -7.20
CA ASP A 67 7.14 14.87 -7.13
C ASP A 67 5.61 14.89 -6.95
N ARG A 68 4.91 14.03 -7.68
CA ARG A 68 3.46 13.86 -7.55
C ARG A 68 3.09 13.27 -6.20
N ARG A 69 3.82 12.24 -5.73
CA ARG A 69 3.63 11.64 -4.39
C ARG A 69 3.77 12.67 -3.28
N GLN A 70 4.71 13.61 -3.39
CA GLN A 70 4.86 14.68 -2.39
C GLN A 70 3.69 15.69 -2.41
N ARG A 71 3.17 16.03 -3.59
CA ARG A 71 2.16 17.09 -3.76
C ARG A 71 0.71 16.59 -3.64
N ASN A 72 0.45 15.33 -3.94
CA ASN A 72 -0.89 14.75 -3.97
C ASN A 72 -1.02 13.63 -2.94
N ARG A 73 -1.74 13.91 -1.84
CA ARG A 73 -1.98 12.96 -0.75
C ARG A 73 -2.75 11.72 -1.18
N ARG A 74 -3.70 11.83 -2.11
CA ARG A 74 -4.45 10.69 -2.63
C ARG A 74 -3.50 9.75 -3.37
N PHE A 75 -2.73 10.29 -4.31
CA PHE A 75 -1.75 9.51 -5.06
C PHE A 75 -0.70 8.88 -4.14
N ALA A 76 -0.26 9.58 -3.10
CA ALA A 76 0.63 8.99 -2.09
C ALA A 76 0.00 7.80 -1.37
N ALA A 77 -1.26 7.91 -0.95
CA ALA A 77 -1.95 6.80 -0.31
C ALA A 77 -2.20 5.62 -1.27
N ASP A 78 -2.52 5.90 -2.53
CA ASP A 78 -2.64 4.89 -3.58
C ASP A 78 -1.28 4.21 -3.86
N TRP A 79 -0.18 4.96 -3.82
CA TRP A 79 1.17 4.44 -3.97
C TRP A 79 1.54 3.49 -2.84
N GLU A 80 1.30 3.86 -1.57
CA GLU A 80 1.56 2.96 -0.45
C GLU A 80 0.74 1.67 -0.59
N ARG A 81 -0.55 1.79 -0.93
CA ARG A 81 -1.40 0.61 -1.19
C ARG A 81 -0.83 -0.29 -2.29
N ALA A 82 -0.34 0.29 -3.38
CA ALA A 82 0.29 -0.46 -4.45
C ALA A 82 1.56 -1.19 -3.95
N MET A 83 2.42 -0.51 -3.19
CA MET A 83 3.61 -1.14 -2.59
C MET A 83 3.23 -2.28 -1.64
N ASP A 84 2.20 -2.10 -0.80
CA ASP A 84 1.72 -3.14 0.12
C ASP A 84 1.26 -4.39 -0.63
N ILE A 85 0.51 -4.22 -1.73
CA ILE A 85 0.08 -5.33 -2.59
C ILE A 85 1.29 -6.05 -3.17
N GLY A 86 2.24 -5.33 -3.77
CA GLY A 86 3.39 -5.96 -4.40
C GLY A 86 4.31 -6.67 -3.39
N TYR A 87 4.47 -6.12 -2.18
CA TYR A 87 5.20 -6.79 -1.11
C TYR A 87 4.49 -8.06 -0.63
N ALA A 88 3.16 -8.05 -0.53
CA ALA A 88 2.39 -9.24 -0.16
C ALA A 88 2.54 -10.36 -1.21
N GLU A 89 2.56 -10.03 -2.49
CA GLU A 89 2.82 -11.00 -3.57
C GLU A 89 4.24 -11.57 -3.50
N ILE A 90 5.26 -10.71 -3.31
CA ILE A 90 6.64 -11.17 -3.12
C ILE A 90 6.75 -12.06 -1.88
N GLU A 91 6.10 -11.71 -0.77
CA GLU A 91 6.07 -12.54 0.44
C GLU A 91 5.46 -13.92 0.14
N ALA A 92 4.35 -13.98 -0.59
CA ALA A 92 3.71 -15.22 -1.01
C ALA A 92 4.61 -16.08 -1.92
N MET A 93 5.31 -15.46 -2.88
CA MET A 93 6.27 -16.14 -3.74
C MET A 93 7.45 -16.72 -2.94
N LEU A 94 8.02 -15.94 -2.01
CA LEU A 94 9.12 -16.39 -1.16
C LEU A 94 8.68 -17.49 -0.20
N MET A 95 7.46 -17.45 0.32
CA MET A 95 6.89 -18.55 1.11
C MET A 95 6.76 -19.82 0.29
N ARG A 96 6.28 -19.72 -0.96
CA ARG A 96 6.19 -20.87 -1.87
C ARG A 96 7.58 -21.47 -2.11
N GLU A 97 8.56 -20.62 -2.44
CA GLU A 97 9.96 -21.04 -2.62
C GLU A 97 10.51 -21.73 -1.36
N ALA A 98 10.27 -21.17 -0.18
CA ALA A 98 10.71 -21.77 1.08
C ALA A 98 10.03 -23.12 1.38
N LEU A 99 8.77 -23.30 1.00
CA LEU A 99 7.99 -24.52 1.26
C LEU A 99 8.28 -25.65 0.27
N PHE A 100 8.52 -25.33 -1.00
CA PHE A 100 8.68 -26.34 -2.06
C PHE A 100 10.14 -26.47 -2.56
N GLY A 101 10.99 -25.50 -2.23
CA GLY A 101 12.35 -25.38 -2.74
C GLY A 101 12.41 -24.91 -4.20
N SER A 102 13.61 -24.58 -4.66
CA SER A 102 13.90 -24.29 -6.07
C SER A 102 14.27 -25.57 -6.80
N GLU A 103 13.79 -25.67 -8.04
CA GLU A 103 14.27 -26.66 -9.00
C GLU A 103 15.43 -26.08 -9.80
N SER A 104 16.56 -26.77 -9.80
CA SER A 104 17.69 -26.49 -10.69
C SER A 104 17.87 -27.67 -11.64
N GLU A 105 17.91 -27.35 -12.93
CA GLU A 105 18.14 -28.33 -13.98
C GLU A 105 19.61 -28.31 -14.39
N GLU A 106 20.25 -29.47 -14.30
CA GLU A 106 21.61 -29.70 -14.78
C GLU A 106 21.52 -30.56 -16.04
N ILE A 107 21.82 -29.95 -17.19
CA ILE A 107 21.86 -30.62 -18.49
C ILE A 107 23.33 -30.89 -18.82
N LEU A 108 23.68 -32.16 -18.94
CA LEU A 108 24.98 -32.60 -19.46
C LEU A 108 24.83 -32.86 -20.95
N LEU A 109 25.62 -32.14 -21.75
CA LEU A 109 25.74 -32.37 -23.19
C LEU A 109 26.88 -33.35 -23.46
N ASP A 110 26.80 -34.09 -24.57
CA ASP A 110 27.91 -34.86 -25.09
C ASP A 110 28.88 -33.98 -25.92
N GLY A 111 29.91 -34.61 -26.50
CA GLY A 111 30.89 -33.92 -27.33
C GLY A 111 30.34 -33.38 -28.65
N GLU A 112 29.14 -33.81 -29.06
CA GLU A 112 28.45 -33.37 -30.28
C GLU A 112 27.34 -32.35 -29.98
N GLY A 113 27.15 -31.98 -28.70
CA GLY A 113 26.15 -31.00 -28.25
C GLY A 113 24.75 -31.58 -28.01
N SER A 114 24.58 -32.90 -28.10
CA SER A 114 23.32 -33.57 -27.79
C SER A 114 23.16 -33.78 -26.27
N VAL A 115 21.92 -33.73 -25.78
CA VAL A 115 21.64 -33.92 -24.34
C VAL A 115 21.91 -35.36 -23.93
N LYS A 116 22.98 -35.55 -23.16
CA LYS A 116 23.40 -36.85 -22.63
C LYS A 116 22.66 -37.22 -21.35
N SER A 117 22.44 -36.26 -20.46
CA SER A 117 21.61 -36.46 -19.28
C SER A 117 21.00 -35.16 -18.77
N ARG A 118 19.85 -35.29 -18.11
CA ARG A 118 19.10 -34.22 -17.46
C ARG A 118 18.88 -34.61 -16.01
N LYS A 119 19.34 -33.78 -15.08
CA LYS A 119 19.15 -33.98 -13.65
C LYS A 119 18.44 -32.79 -13.04
N ILE A 120 17.28 -33.04 -12.44
CA ILE A 120 16.54 -32.02 -11.67
C ILE A 120 16.94 -32.17 -10.21
N LYS A 121 17.49 -31.12 -9.61
CA LYS A 121 17.80 -31.04 -8.17
C LYS A 121 16.83 -30.07 -7.52
N ARG A 122 16.18 -30.51 -6.45
CA ARG A 122 15.38 -29.63 -5.57
C ARG A 122 16.24 -29.19 -4.39
N GLY A 123 16.46 -27.89 -4.26
CA GLY A 123 17.18 -27.28 -3.14
C GLY A 123 16.25 -26.42 -2.30
N TYR A 124 16.42 -26.42 -0.99
CA TYR A 124 15.70 -25.51 -0.09
C TYR A 124 16.64 -24.43 0.40
N ASP A 125 16.27 -23.17 0.20
CA ASP A 125 16.98 -22.06 0.84
C ASP A 125 16.51 -21.91 2.30
N LEU A 126 17.18 -22.61 3.21
CA LEU A 126 16.89 -22.55 4.64
C LEU A 126 17.14 -21.15 5.23
N LYS A 127 18.02 -20.35 4.62
CA LYS A 127 18.26 -18.98 5.07
C LYS A 127 17.05 -18.10 4.77
N LEU A 128 16.47 -18.25 3.58
CA LEU A 128 15.22 -17.57 3.25
C LEU A 128 14.09 -17.98 4.21
N ALA A 129 13.94 -19.29 4.48
CA ALA A 129 12.93 -19.78 5.43
C ALA A 129 13.09 -19.18 6.84
N LEU A 130 14.32 -19.14 7.37
CA LEU A 130 14.62 -18.54 8.68
C LEU A 130 14.35 -17.03 8.72
N GLN A 131 14.61 -16.32 7.62
CA GLN A 131 14.29 -14.89 7.50
C GLN A 131 12.79 -14.63 7.52
N LEU A 132 12.00 -15.43 6.77
CA LEU A 132 10.54 -15.35 6.79
C LEU A 132 9.98 -15.63 8.19
N LEU A 133 10.51 -16.65 8.88
CA LEU A 133 10.12 -16.97 10.26
C LEU A 133 10.39 -15.81 11.22
N THR A 134 11.57 -15.20 11.12
CA THR A 134 11.96 -14.06 11.96
C THR A 134 11.01 -12.87 11.75
N ARG A 135 10.74 -12.51 10.49
CA ARG A 135 9.83 -11.42 10.15
C ARG A 135 8.40 -11.69 10.65
N HIS A 136 7.92 -12.93 10.48
CA HIS A 136 6.60 -13.31 10.99
C HIS A 136 6.53 -13.20 12.51
N ARG A 137 7.58 -13.64 13.21
CA ARG A 137 7.67 -13.50 14.67
C ARG A 137 7.54 -12.04 15.10
N ASP A 138 8.29 -11.14 14.46
CA ASP A 138 8.26 -9.72 14.78
C ASP A 138 6.89 -9.09 14.48
N ARG A 139 6.26 -9.45 13.36
CA ARG A 139 4.89 -9.04 13.02
C ARG A 139 3.87 -9.52 14.05
N VAL A 140 3.96 -10.78 14.48
CA VAL A 140 3.07 -11.35 15.51
C VAL A 140 3.27 -10.67 16.85
N LEU A 141 4.51 -10.39 17.24
CA LEU A 141 4.82 -9.65 18.48
C LEU A 141 4.25 -8.24 18.43
N ALA A 142 4.44 -7.52 17.33
CA ALA A 142 3.86 -6.20 17.13
C ALA A 142 2.32 -6.24 17.23
N TYR A 143 1.67 -7.15 16.50
CA TYR A 143 0.22 -7.34 16.56
C TYR A 143 -0.28 -7.66 17.98
N ARG A 144 0.36 -8.61 18.67
CA ARG A 144 -0.02 -8.98 20.05
C ARG A 144 0.16 -7.82 21.02
N THR A 145 1.21 -7.03 20.85
CA THR A 145 1.48 -5.83 21.67
C THR A 145 0.41 -4.77 21.42
N SER A 146 0.10 -4.50 20.15
CA SER A 146 -0.98 -3.57 19.78
C SER A 146 -2.35 -4.04 20.28
N ALA A 147 -2.66 -5.33 20.18
CA ALA A 147 -3.90 -5.91 20.70
C ALA A 147 -3.99 -5.82 22.23
N ALA A 148 -2.86 -6.03 22.94
CA ALA A 148 -2.78 -5.84 24.39
C ALA A 148 -2.93 -4.38 24.80
N ALA A 149 -2.40 -3.43 24.01
CA ALA A 149 -2.58 -2.01 24.24
C ALA A 149 -4.03 -1.53 23.96
N GLN A 150 -4.69 -2.11 22.96
CA GLN A 150 -6.10 -1.81 22.63
C GLN A 150 -7.08 -2.43 23.62
N LYS A 151 -6.77 -3.59 24.22
CA LYS A 151 -7.48 -4.09 25.41
C LYS A 151 -7.11 -3.21 26.60
N GLU A 152 -7.80 -2.07 26.75
CA GLU A 152 -7.70 -1.27 27.96
C GLU A 152 -7.94 -2.17 29.18
N ARG A 153 -6.98 -2.22 30.11
CA ARG A 153 -7.16 -2.91 31.38
C ARG A 153 -8.41 -2.34 32.07
N PRO A 154 -9.23 -3.17 32.75
CA PRO A 154 -10.41 -2.69 33.48
C PRO A 154 -10.10 -1.54 34.45
N ASP A 155 -8.92 -1.56 35.06
CA ASP A 155 -8.44 -0.54 36.00
C ASP A 155 -7.71 0.63 35.32
N SER A 156 -7.70 0.69 33.99
CA SER A 156 -7.12 1.82 33.27
C SER A 156 -7.82 3.11 33.69
N PRO A 157 -7.07 4.20 33.98
CA PRO A 157 -7.66 5.49 34.35
C PRO A 157 -8.70 6.00 33.33
N ALA A 158 -8.56 5.64 32.05
CA ALA A 158 -9.53 5.97 31.00
C ALA A 158 -10.85 5.21 31.13
N VAL A 159 -10.79 3.91 31.46
CA VAL A 159 -11.96 3.05 31.69
C VAL A 159 -12.66 3.48 32.98
N VAL A 160 -11.92 3.70 34.06
CA VAL A 160 -12.46 4.16 35.35
C VAL A 160 -13.20 5.50 35.19
N ARG A 161 -12.65 6.45 34.43
CA ARG A 161 -13.35 7.73 34.11
C ARG A 161 -14.63 7.52 33.31
N ARG A 162 -14.62 6.60 32.33
CA ARG A 162 -15.79 6.27 31.51
C ARG A 162 -16.90 5.64 32.37
N VAL A 163 -16.53 4.70 33.23
CA VAL A 163 -17.45 4.03 34.17
C VAL A 163 -18.04 5.03 35.17
N ARG A 164 -17.20 5.88 35.79
CA ARG A 164 -17.69 6.93 36.71
C ARG A 164 -18.71 7.85 36.06
N ARG A 165 -18.43 8.33 34.84
CA ARG A 165 -19.36 9.17 34.07
C ARG A 165 -20.70 8.46 33.84
N MET A 166 -20.66 7.17 33.51
CA MET A 166 -21.85 6.36 33.25
C MET A 166 -22.69 6.16 34.53
N VAL A 167 -22.03 5.96 35.68
CA VAL A 167 -22.70 5.87 36.99
C VAL A 167 -23.37 7.21 37.35
N GLU A 168 -22.68 8.33 37.21
CA GLU A 168 -23.22 9.67 37.46
C GLU A 168 -24.42 10.00 36.56
N GLU A 169 -24.45 9.47 35.34
CA GLU A 169 -25.56 9.65 34.40
C GLU A 169 -26.79 8.81 34.81
N VAL A 170 -26.58 7.56 35.22
CA VAL A 170 -27.63 6.69 35.77
C VAL A 170 -28.22 7.28 37.05
N GLU A 171 -27.38 7.81 37.94
CA GLU A 171 -27.84 8.48 39.17
C GLU A 171 -28.69 9.70 38.86
N ARG A 172 -28.29 10.53 37.88
CA ARG A 172 -29.10 11.66 37.40
C ARG A 172 -30.43 11.23 36.80
N MET A 173 -30.45 10.16 35.99
CA MET A 173 -31.69 9.61 35.42
C MET A 173 -32.63 9.07 36.51
N ARG A 174 -32.09 8.40 37.53
CA ARG A 174 -32.88 7.89 38.67
C ARG A 174 -33.46 9.02 39.51
N ALA A 175 -32.70 10.09 39.75
CA ALA A 175 -33.18 11.28 40.44
C ALA A 175 -34.28 12.02 39.65
N ALA A 176 -34.23 12.00 38.31
CA ALA A 176 -35.25 12.61 37.46
C ALA A 176 -36.53 11.75 37.30
N THR A 177 -36.44 10.44 37.51
CA THR A 177 -37.57 9.50 37.39
C THR A 177 -38.22 9.22 38.76
N GLY A 178 -37.56 9.57 39.86
CA GLY A 178 -38.10 9.48 41.22
C GLY A 178 -38.90 10.71 41.61
N THR A 179 -40.13 10.81 41.11
CA THR A 179 -41.25 11.63 41.63
C THR A 179 -42.52 10.83 41.39
#